data_AF-A0A7C3WJ46-F1
#
_entry.id   AF-A0A7C3WJ46-F1
#
_cell.length_a   1.000
_cell.length_b   1.000
_cell.length_c   1.000
_cell.angle_alpha   90.00
_cell.angle_beta   90.00
_cell.angle_gamma   90.00
#
_symmetry.space_group_name_H-M   'P 1'
#
loop_
_entity.id
_entity.type
_entity.pdbx_description
1 polymer ?
#
loop_
_entity_poly.entity_id
_entity_poly.type
_entity_poly.pdbx_seq_one_letter_code
_entity_poly.pdbx_strand_id
1 'polypeptide(L)' 'MVYPKRRVARRILAYLRRIGHGPEQGVRQVYFGHIHRGFSGYRYRGLTFHNSPPAVRGHRFRLLEVAQDGALS' A
#
# COMPACT_ATOMS: atom_id res chain seq x y z
N MET A 1 -1.30 -16.59 -10.42
CA MET A 1 0.02 -16.69 -9.74
C MET A 1 0.01 -15.79 -8.51
N VAL A 2 0.22 -16.33 -7.30
CA VAL A 2 0.16 -15.55 -6.05
C VAL A 2 1.57 -15.12 -5.63
N TYR A 3 1.89 -13.83 -5.72
CA TYR A 3 3.17 -13.32 -5.24
C TYR A 3 3.21 -13.21 -3.70
N PRO A 4 4.31 -13.60 -3.04
CA PRO A 4 4.49 -13.39 -1.59
C PRO A 4 4.40 -11.90 -1.22
N LYS A 5 3.72 -11.56 -0.10
CA LYS A 5 3.53 -10.16 0.34
C LYS A 5 4.86 -9.38 0.41
N ARG A 6 5.90 -10.01 0.97
CA ARG A 6 7.26 -9.45 1.05
C ARG A 6 7.86 -9.14 -0.32
N ARG A 7 7.61 -9.97 -1.35
CA ARG A 7 8.14 -9.74 -2.71
C ARG A 7 7.48 -8.52 -3.35
N VAL A 8 6.16 -8.38 -3.17
CA VAL A 8 5.40 -7.19 -3.62
C VAL A 8 5.89 -5.94 -2.90
N ALA A 9 5.91 -5.94 -1.56
CA ALA A 9 6.36 -4.80 -0.77
C ALA A 9 7.79 -4.36 -1.11
N ARG A 10 8.71 -5.31 -1.34
CA ARG A 10 10.08 -5.02 -1.78
C ARG A 10 10.12 -4.31 -3.15
N ARG A 11 9.31 -4.77 -4.11
CA ARG A 11 9.25 -4.16 -5.45
C ARG A 11 8.67 -2.75 -5.40
N ILE A 12 7.59 -2.55 -4.64
CA ILE A 12 6.99 -1.23 -4.48
C ILE A 12 7.94 -0.28 -3.75
N LEU A 13 8.62 -0.72 -2.68
CA LEU A 13 9.63 0.10 -2.01
C LEU A 13 10.78 0.50 -2.96
N ALA A 14 11.27 -0.43 -3.78
CA ALA A 14 12.32 -0.12 -4.76
C ALA A 14 11.85 0.91 -5.79
N TYR A 15 10.59 0.81 -6.24
CA TYR A 15 9.99 1.78 -7.13
C TYR A 15 9.86 3.16 -6.47
N LEU A 16 9.31 3.23 -5.26
CA LEU A 16 9.13 4.46 -4.49
C LEU A 16 10.45 5.20 -4.27
N ARG A 17 11.51 4.48 -3.89
CA ARG A 17 12.85 5.07 -3.78
C ARG A 17 13.37 5.62 -5.11
N ARG A 18 13.16 4.88 -6.21
CA ARG A 18 13.59 5.30 -7.56
C ARG A 18 12.93 6.60 -8.02
N ILE A 19 11.70 6.87 -7.59
CA ILE A 19 10.96 8.09 -7.95
C ILE A 19 11.06 9.20 -6.89
N GLY A 20 11.91 9.06 -5.87
CA GLY A 20 12.05 10.08 -4.83
C GLY A 20 10.88 10.15 -3.84
N HIS A 21 10.09 9.08 -3.70
CA HIS A 21 8.96 9.00 -2.76
C HIS A 21 9.11 7.81 -1.78
N GLY A 22 10.35 7.51 -1.40
CA GLY A 22 10.65 6.50 -0.39
C GLY A 22 10.25 6.94 1.03
N PRO A 23 10.30 6.02 2.02
CA PRO A 23 10.09 6.38 3.42
C PRO A 23 11.09 7.43 3.95
N GLU A 24 12.23 7.58 3.29
CA GLU A 24 13.23 8.61 3.55
C GLU A 24 12.72 10.02 3.19
N GLN A 25 11.64 10.12 2.42
CA GLN A 25 11.01 11.36 1.96
C GLN A 25 9.65 11.60 2.64
N GLY A 26 9.42 10.94 3.79
CA GLY A 26 8.21 11.12 4.58
C GLY A 26 7.05 10.18 4.24
N VAL A 27 7.15 9.36 3.19
CA VAL A 27 6.08 8.39 2.85
C VAL A 27 5.97 7.32 3.94
N ARG A 28 4.74 7.06 4.40
CA ARG A 28 4.44 6.07 5.44
C ARG A 28 3.34 5.09 5.05
N GLN A 29 2.38 5.54 4.26
CA GLN A 29 1.21 4.76 3.86
C GLN A 29 1.24 4.54 2.35
N VAL A 30 1.03 3.30 1.90
CA VAL A 30 1.02 2.93 0.49
C VAL A 30 -0.26 2.17 0.18
N TYR A 31 -1.12 2.81 -0.61
CA TYR A 31 -2.39 2.27 -1.08
C TYR A 31 -2.24 1.86 -2.55
N PHE A 32 -2.56 0.61 -2.88
CA PHE A 32 -2.42 0.09 -4.24
C PHE A 32 -3.44 -1.01 -4.52
N GLY A 33 -3.72 -1.27 -5.80
CA GLY A 33 -4.70 -2.25 -6.27
C GLY A 33 -4.09 -3.39 -7.10
N HIS A 34 -4.90 -3.94 -8.02
CA HIS A 34 -4.53 -4.84 -9.12
C HIS A 34 -4.09 -6.27 -8.75
N ILE A 35 -3.52 -6.48 -7.56
CA ILE A 35 -3.22 -7.84 -7.09
C ILE A 35 -4.42 -8.39 -6.32
N HIS A 36 -4.90 -9.60 -6.64
CA HIS A 36 -5.99 -10.31 -5.95
C HIS A 36 -5.59 -10.79 -4.52
N ARG A 37 -4.75 -10.03 -3.80
CA ARG A 37 -4.31 -10.34 -2.45
C ARG A 37 -4.43 -9.12 -1.55
N GLY A 38 -5.24 -9.23 -0.51
CA GLY A 38 -5.43 -8.18 0.46
C GLY A 38 -4.14 -7.84 1.22
N PHE A 39 -3.84 -6.54 1.29
CA PHE A 39 -2.91 -5.97 2.25
C PHE A 39 -3.72 -5.13 3.23
N SER A 40 -3.54 -5.39 4.53
CA SER A 40 -4.24 -4.69 5.61
C SER A 40 -3.19 -4.31 6.63
N GLY A 41 -2.70 -3.07 6.56
CA GLY A 41 -1.68 -2.59 7.50
C GLY A 41 -0.36 -3.37 7.47
N TYR A 42 0.02 -3.97 6.33
CA TYR A 42 1.24 -4.79 6.28
C TYR A 42 2.48 -3.90 6.37
N ARG A 43 3.27 -4.04 7.43
CA ARG A 43 4.46 -3.21 7.67
C ARG A 43 5.70 -3.80 7.02
N TYR A 44 6.47 -2.98 6.31
CA TYR A 44 7.76 -3.37 5.74
C TYR A 44 8.67 -2.15 5.53
N ARG A 45 9.81 -2.14 6.24
CA ARG A 45 10.88 -1.13 6.11
C ARG A 45 10.38 0.32 6.14
N GLY A 46 9.61 0.68 7.17
CA GLY A 46 9.11 2.04 7.39
C GLY A 46 7.85 2.41 6.59
N LEU A 47 7.32 1.49 5.80
CA LEU A 47 6.06 1.65 5.06
C LEU A 47 4.98 0.70 5.58
N THR A 48 3.74 1.15 5.50
CA THR A 48 2.52 0.38 5.75
C THR A 48 1.74 0.25 4.45
N PHE A 49 1.49 -0.99 4.04
CA PHE A 49 0.90 -1.34 2.76
C PHE A 49 -0.57 -1.75 2.91
N HIS A 50 -1.41 -1.21 2.03
CA HIS A 50 -2.85 -1.45 1.98
C HIS A 50 -3.28 -1.76 0.54
N ASN A 51 -4.10 -2.79 0.39
CA ASN A 51 -4.71 -3.17 -0.87
C ASN A 51 -6.06 -3.81 -0.57
N SER A 52 -7.12 -3.15 -1.01
CA SER A 52 -8.46 -3.72 -0.98
C SER A 52 -8.63 -4.68 -2.15
N PRO A 53 -9.12 -5.92 -1.91
CA PRO A 53 -9.44 -6.82 -3.01
C PRO A 53 -10.45 -6.16 -3.95
N PRO A 54 -10.42 -6.50 -5.26
CA PRO A 54 -11.36 -5.93 -6.22
C PRO A 54 -12.80 -6.19 -5.78
N ALA A 55 -13.66 -5.17 -5.93
CA ALA A 55 -15.09 -5.24 -5.64
C ALA A 55 -15.83 -6.00 -6.74
N VAL A 56 -15.51 -7.28 -6.90
CA VAL A 56 -16.24 -8.23 -7.77
C VAL A 56 -17.24 -9.04 -6.93
N ARG A 57 -18.36 -9.43 -7.55
CA ARG A 57 -19.50 -10.12 -6.91
C ARG A 57 -19.04 -11.24 -5.97
N GLY A 58 -19.37 -11.13 -4.67
CA GLY A 58 -18.97 -12.10 -3.63
C GLY A 58 -17.83 -11.65 -2.71
N HIS A 59 -17.14 -10.53 -3.01
CA HIS A 59 -16.12 -9.97 -2.12
C HIS A 59 -16.66 -8.83 -1.26
N ARG A 60 -16.30 -8.82 0.03
CA ARG A 60 -16.66 -7.74 0.95
C ARG A 60 -15.93 -6.45 0.54
N PHE A 61 -16.70 -5.38 0.35
CA PHE A 61 -16.17 -4.03 0.22
C PHE A 61 -15.33 -3.69 1.45
N ARG A 62 -14.15 -3.11 1.26
CA ARG A 62 -13.27 -2.68 2.35
C ARG A 62 -12.85 -1.24 2.12
N LEU A 63 -13.38 -0.37 2.97
CA LEU A 63 -12.92 1.02 3.10
C LEU A 63 -11.49 1.03 3.64
N LEU A 64 -10.67 1.92 3.09
CA LEU A 64 -9.33 2.21 3.59
C LEU A 64 -9.39 3.60 4.20
N GLU A 65 -9.16 3.68 5.50
CA GLU A 65 -9.10 4.95 6.21
C GLU A 65 -7.78 5.65 5.89
N VAL A 66 -7.88 6.89 5.40
CA VAL A 66 -6.74 7.76 5.18
C VAL A 66 -6.86 8.91 6.18
N ALA A 67 -5.99 8.93 7.17
CA ALA A 67 -5.77 10.13 7.98
C ALA A 67 -4.82 11.06 7.19
N GLN A 68 -5.29 12.26 6.87
CA GLN A 68 -4.46 13.33 6.33
C GLN A 68 -4.33 14.38 7.42
N ASP A 69 -3.11 14.58 7.92
CA ASP A 69 -2.83 15.69 8.82
C ASP A 69 -2.90 16.98 8.00
N GLY A 70 -3.94 17.76 8.23
CA GLY A 70 -4.17 19.03 7.54
C GLY A 70 -3.19 20.09 8.04
N ALA A 71 -2.19 20.43 7.23
CA ALA A 71 -1.71 21.79 7.13
C ALA A 71 -2.27 22.35 5.81
N LEU A 72 -3.51 22.87 5.87
CA LEU A 72 -3.94 23.82 4.87
C LEU A 72 -3.11 25.10 5.13
N SER A 73 -2.21 25.39 4.20
CA SER A 73 -1.58 26.72 4.08
C SER A 73 -2.49 27.61 3.26
#